data_AF-A0A3N5FM22-F1
#
_entry.id   AF-A0A3N5FM22-F1
#
_cell.length_a   1.000
_cell.length_b   1.000
_cell.length_c   1.000
_cell.angle_alpha   90.00
_cell.angle_beta   90.00
_cell.angle_gamma   90.00
#
_symmetry.space_group_name_H-M   'P 1'
#
loop_
_entity.id
_entity.type
_entity.pdbx_description
1 polymer ?
#
loop_
_entity_poly.entity_id
_entity_poly.type
_entity_poly.pdbx_seq_one_letter_code
_entity_poly.pdbx_strand_id
1 'polypeptide(L)'
;MWAKTAAIALLMAASVTAQDDDAKKKDDEAKAKIAEFKKELKGAKSDKDVVRALEGLGALQHPKVLTEMKSYLTKTPDIAIAAAEQISKYKKDKEAAETLMAATGSRDKEVTVKCLRYAGDVEYKGIVPKLVGHFRHKEVDAAREAVDSCAKIRSKDSIDPLLKLWIELDGIKEDKSNSGGGGGGLGGLGGGGITGTGGVGQSYQEEQLKRKSTLTPAVESALRKITGEDFKDLRAANDWWRKNKGTFKDPE
;
A
#
# COMPACT_ATOMS: atom_id res chain seq x y z
N MET A 1 -50.50 0.70 31.43
CA MET A 1 -49.50 0.22 30.43
C MET A 1 -49.28 1.15 29.24
N TRP A 2 -50.11 2.18 29.00
CA TRP A 2 -49.99 3.04 27.80
C TRP A 2 -48.99 4.21 27.91
N ALA A 3 -48.64 4.65 29.12
CA ALA A 3 -47.71 5.78 29.30
C ALA A 3 -46.24 5.45 28.99
N LYS A 4 -45.84 4.17 29.07
CA LYS A 4 -44.45 3.74 28.80
C LYS A 4 -44.13 3.66 27.30
N THR A 5 -45.14 3.45 26.46
CA THR A 5 -44.97 3.32 25.00
C THR A 5 -44.84 4.68 24.31
N ALA A 6 -45.53 5.71 24.80
CA ALA A 6 -45.44 7.07 24.26
C ALA A 6 -44.06 7.73 24.52
N ALA A 7 -43.44 7.45 25.68
CA ALA A 7 -42.12 7.99 26.02
C ALA A 7 -41.00 7.42 25.13
N ILE A 8 -41.10 6.17 24.68
CA ILE A 8 -40.12 5.53 23.80
C ILE A 8 -40.21 6.08 22.36
N ALA A 9 -41.43 6.36 21.88
CA ALA A 9 -41.63 6.96 20.55
C ALA A 9 -41.12 8.41 20.47
N LEU A 10 -41.27 9.20 21.54
CA LEU A 10 -40.77 10.58 21.60
C LEU A 10 -39.23 10.64 21.64
N LEU A 11 -38.59 9.69 22.35
CA LEU A 11 -37.12 9.59 22.43
C LEU A 11 -36.49 9.19 21.09
N MET A 12 -37.14 8.30 20.33
CA MET A 12 -36.68 7.92 18.99
C MET A 12 -36.84 9.04 17.95
N ALA A 13 -37.90 9.86 18.05
CA ALA A 13 -38.11 10.99 17.15
C ALA A 13 -37.09 12.13 17.36
N ALA A 14 -36.76 12.44 18.62
CA ALA A 14 -35.77 13.48 18.95
C ALA A 14 -34.32 13.08 18.56
N SER A 15 -33.99 11.78 18.61
CA SER A 15 -32.67 11.28 18.16
C SER A 15 -32.49 11.34 16.64
N VAL A 16 -33.56 11.16 15.87
CA VAL A 16 -33.51 11.25 14.40
C VAL A 16 -33.34 12.70 13.93
N THR A 17 -34.06 13.65 14.55
CA THR A 17 -33.93 15.08 14.19
C THR A 17 -32.57 15.67 14.53
N ALA A 18 -31.92 15.22 15.60
CA ALA A 18 -30.58 15.68 15.97
C ALA A 18 -29.48 15.14 15.05
N GLN A 19 -29.61 13.90 14.55
CA GLN A 19 -28.67 13.32 13.59
C GLN A 19 -28.75 14.00 12.21
N ASP A 20 -29.95 14.40 11.77
CA ASP A 20 -30.13 15.10 10.49
C ASP A 20 -29.53 16.52 10.52
N ASP A 21 -29.63 17.24 11.64
CA ASP A 21 -29.05 18.58 11.77
C ASP A 21 -27.51 18.56 11.80
N ASP A 22 -26.91 17.57 12.47
CA ASP A 22 -25.45 17.42 12.52
C ASP A 22 -24.85 16.91 11.19
N ALA A 23 -25.56 16.03 10.49
CA ALA A 23 -25.18 15.61 9.15
C ALA A 23 -25.20 16.81 8.18
N LYS A 24 -26.28 17.60 8.21
CA LYS A 24 -26.42 18.79 7.37
C LYS A 24 -25.35 19.85 7.64
N LYS A 25 -24.99 20.08 8.91
CA LYS A 25 -23.89 20.99 9.28
C LYS A 25 -22.55 20.56 8.70
N LYS A 26 -22.17 19.28 8.83
CA LYS A 26 -20.92 18.75 8.24
C LYS A 26 -20.92 18.86 6.72
N ASP A 27 -22.08 18.65 6.12
CA ASP A 27 -22.26 18.71 4.67
C ASP A 27 -22.13 20.14 4.13
N ASP A 28 -22.61 21.14 4.88
CA ASP A 28 -22.44 22.56 4.58
C ASP A 28 -21.02 23.07 4.87
N GLU A 29 -20.37 22.57 5.94
CA GLU A 29 -18.96 22.82 6.22
C GLU A 29 -18.06 22.28 5.08
N ALA A 30 -18.36 21.09 4.56
CA ALA A 30 -17.66 20.52 3.42
C ALA A 30 -17.81 21.37 2.16
N LYS A 31 -19.02 21.87 1.87
CA LYS A 31 -19.23 22.80 0.74
C LYS A 31 -18.45 24.10 0.93
N ALA A 32 -18.46 24.67 2.14
CA ALA A 32 -17.73 25.89 2.45
C ALA A 32 -16.22 25.70 2.28
N LYS A 33 -15.67 24.59 2.77
CA LYS A 33 -14.25 24.26 2.61
C LYS A 33 -13.85 24.02 1.16
N ILE A 34 -14.69 23.33 0.38
CA ILE A 34 -14.47 23.17 -1.06
C ILE A 34 -14.52 24.53 -1.78
N ALA A 35 -15.42 25.44 -1.38
CA ALA A 35 -15.50 26.77 -1.97
C ALA A 35 -14.29 27.65 -1.62
N GLU A 36 -13.81 27.59 -0.38
CA GLU A 36 -12.59 28.25 0.09
C GLU A 36 -11.37 27.73 -0.69
N PHE A 37 -11.21 26.40 -0.78
CA PHE A 37 -10.19 25.74 -1.59
C PHE A 37 -10.22 26.21 -3.06
N LYS A 38 -11.39 26.22 -3.70
CA LYS A 38 -11.53 26.70 -5.08
C LYS A 38 -11.18 28.18 -5.25
N LYS A 39 -11.40 29.00 -4.22
CA LYS A 39 -10.99 30.42 -4.22
C LYS A 39 -9.47 30.55 -4.10
N GLU A 40 -8.84 29.79 -3.21
CA GLU A 40 -7.38 29.75 -3.07
C GLU A 40 -6.70 29.31 -4.36
N LEU A 41 -7.24 28.28 -5.02
CA LEU A 41 -6.71 27.78 -6.29
C LEU A 41 -6.77 28.78 -7.44
N LYS A 42 -7.75 29.69 -7.47
CA LYS A 42 -7.78 30.75 -8.49
C LYS A 42 -6.62 31.75 -8.34
N GLY A 43 -6.07 31.86 -7.13
CA GLY A 43 -4.90 32.69 -6.84
C GLY A 43 -3.58 31.94 -6.92
N ALA A 44 -3.59 30.61 -7.06
CA ALA A 44 -2.39 29.78 -7.11
C ALA A 44 -1.56 30.08 -8.36
N LYS A 45 -0.26 30.32 -8.18
CA LYS A 45 0.68 30.62 -9.27
C LYS A 45 1.72 29.51 -9.47
N SER A 46 1.74 28.53 -8.58
CA SER A 46 2.69 27.43 -8.58
C SER A 46 2.08 26.16 -8.00
N ASP A 47 2.69 25.01 -8.32
CA ASP A 47 2.31 23.72 -7.75
C ASP A 47 2.38 23.72 -6.22
N LYS A 48 3.32 24.48 -5.63
CA LYS A 48 3.43 24.65 -4.18
C LYS A 48 2.20 25.31 -3.56
N ASP A 49 1.58 26.26 -4.27
CA ASP A 49 0.35 26.90 -3.81
C ASP A 49 -0.81 25.91 -3.84
N VAL A 50 -0.86 25.06 -4.87
CA VAL A 50 -1.87 23.99 -4.98
C VAL A 50 -1.71 22.94 -3.88
N VAL A 51 -0.48 22.51 -3.60
CA VAL A 51 -0.16 21.57 -2.52
C VAL A 51 -0.64 22.11 -1.17
N ARG A 52 -0.36 23.38 -0.85
CA ARG A 52 -0.83 24.01 0.40
C ARG A 52 -2.35 24.06 0.48
N ALA A 53 -3.03 24.39 -0.62
CA ALA A 53 -4.49 24.40 -0.67
C ALA A 53 -5.07 23.00 -0.44
N LEU A 54 -4.43 21.94 -0.98
CA LEU A 54 -4.83 20.55 -0.75
C LEU A 54 -4.70 20.15 0.71
N GLU A 55 -3.62 20.55 1.40
CA GLU A 55 -3.45 20.31 2.84
C GLU A 55 -4.58 20.93 3.66
N GLY A 56 -4.98 22.16 3.33
CA GLY A 56 -6.10 22.84 3.96
C GLY A 56 -7.44 22.15 3.71
N LEU A 57 -7.66 21.66 2.49
CA LEU A 57 -8.85 20.89 2.13
C LEU A 57 -8.90 19.54 2.87
N GLY A 58 -7.76 18.84 2.97
CA GLY A 58 -7.62 17.55 3.63
C GLY A 58 -7.79 17.56 5.15
N ALA A 59 -7.89 18.74 5.78
CA ALA A 59 -8.21 18.85 7.20
C ALA A 59 -9.64 18.35 7.52
N LEU A 60 -10.56 18.44 6.55
CA LEU A 60 -11.92 17.95 6.69
C LEU A 60 -12.09 16.60 5.98
N GLN A 61 -12.33 15.55 6.77
CA GLN A 61 -12.54 14.20 6.29
C GLN A 61 -14.02 13.99 5.94
N HIS A 62 -14.40 14.33 4.70
CA HIS A 62 -15.78 14.26 4.23
C HIS A 62 -15.86 13.67 2.80
N PRO A 63 -16.87 12.83 2.45
CA PRO A 63 -16.95 12.21 1.13
C PRO A 63 -16.91 13.18 -0.07
N LYS A 64 -17.50 14.38 0.09
CA LYS A 64 -17.43 15.45 -0.93
C LYS A 64 -16.01 15.99 -1.12
N VAL A 65 -15.27 16.12 -0.02
CA VAL A 65 -13.88 16.57 -0.04
C VAL A 65 -13.00 15.52 -0.71
N LEU A 66 -13.20 14.24 -0.37
CA LEU A 66 -12.56 13.11 -1.05
C LEU A 66 -12.84 13.15 -2.56
N THR A 67 -14.10 13.34 -2.96
CA THR A 67 -14.51 13.42 -4.38
C THR A 67 -13.77 14.53 -5.13
N GLU A 68 -13.62 15.70 -4.52
CA GLU A 68 -12.88 16.82 -5.10
C GLU A 68 -11.39 16.50 -5.24
N MET A 69 -10.76 15.92 -4.21
CA MET A 69 -9.33 15.59 -4.20
C MET A 69 -8.92 14.55 -5.25
N LYS A 70 -9.83 13.65 -5.66
CA LYS A 70 -9.51 12.62 -6.68
C LYS A 70 -8.98 13.22 -7.98
N SER A 71 -9.48 14.40 -8.37
CA SER A 71 -9.11 15.08 -9.61
C SER A 71 -7.66 15.57 -9.63
N TYR A 72 -6.99 15.59 -8.47
CA TYR A 72 -5.60 16.04 -8.31
C TYR A 72 -4.57 14.91 -8.41
N LEU A 73 -5.00 13.65 -8.36
CA LEU A 73 -4.12 12.47 -8.46
C LEU A 73 -3.50 12.26 -9.86
N THR A 74 -4.03 12.95 -10.87
CA THR A 74 -3.54 12.87 -12.26
C THR A 74 -2.81 14.13 -12.71
N LYS A 75 -2.51 15.05 -11.78
CA LYS A 75 -1.78 16.29 -12.03
C LYS A 75 -0.26 16.05 -12.00
N THR A 76 0.52 17.11 -11.78
CA THR A 76 1.97 16.97 -11.61
C THR A 76 2.31 16.08 -10.42
N PRO A 77 3.48 15.42 -10.40
CA PRO A 77 3.85 14.48 -9.33
C PRO A 77 3.67 15.05 -7.92
N ASP A 78 4.14 16.28 -7.68
CA ASP A 78 4.03 16.95 -6.37
C ASP A 78 2.57 17.12 -5.93
N ILE A 79 1.70 17.55 -6.84
CA ILE A 79 0.26 17.74 -6.57
C ILE A 79 -0.42 16.38 -6.33
N ALA A 80 -0.08 15.38 -7.14
CA ALA A 80 -0.64 14.04 -7.02
C ALA A 80 -0.25 13.38 -5.69
N ILE A 81 1.01 13.50 -5.28
CA ILE A 81 1.52 12.99 -4.00
C ILE A 81 0.84 13.70 -2.83
N ALA A 82 0.70 15.03 -2.88
CA ALA A 82 0.01 15.80 -1.83
C ALA A 82 -1.47 15.40 -1.71
N ALA A 83 -2.17 15.25 -2.84
CA ALA A 83 -3.55 14.78 -2.84
C ALA A 83 -3.67 13.35 -2.27
N ALA A 84 -2.77 12.45 -2.67
CA ALA A 84 -2.72 11.08 -2.16
C ALA A 84 -2.49 11.04 -0.65
N GLU A 85 -1.61 11.90 -0.12
CA GLU A 85 -1.37 12.02 1.32
C GLU A 85 -2.63 12.45 2.08
N GLN A 86 -3.38 13.43 1.56
CA GLN A 86 -4.62 13.85 2.22
C GLN A 86 -5.71 12.78 2.15
N ILE A 87 -5.80 12.04 1.04
CA ILE A 87 -6.73 10.92 0.89
C ILE A 87 -6.37 9.77 1.84
N SER A 88 -5.10 9.57 2.16
CA SER A 88 -4.65 8.53 3.09
C SER A 88 -5.21 8.67 4.52
N LYS A 89 -5.64 9.89 4.88
CA LYS A 89 -6.20 10.21 6.21
C LYS A 89 -7.61 9.67 6.42
N TYR A 90 -8.30 9.24 5.36
CA TYR A 90 -9.63 8.63 5.42
C TYR A 90 -9.53 7.17 5.91
N LYS A 91 -9.26 6.98 7.21
CA LYS A 91 -9.00 5.65 7.80
C LYS A 91 -10.17 4.70 7.61
N LYS A 92 -9.84 3.46 7.19
CA LYS A 92 -10.74 2.34 6.89
C LYS A 92 -11.78 2.64 5.81
N ASP A 93 -11.62 3.73 5.06
CA ASP A 93 -12.54 4.12 4.00
C ASP A 93 -12.25 3.37 2.69
N LYS A 94 -13.28 2.71 2.17
CA LYS A 94 -13.18 1.93 0.93
C LYS A 94 -12.84 2.83 -0.27
N GLU A 95 -13.53 3.96 -0.40
CA GLU A 95 -13.44 4.81 -1.57
C GLU A 95 -12.07 5.50 -1.65
N ALA A 96 -11.52 5.93 -0.51
CA ALA A 96 -10.18 6.48 -0.41
C ALA A 96 -9.12 5.44 -0.80
N ALA A 97 -9.21 4.23 -0.24
CA ALA A 97 -8.29 3.14 -0.55
C ALA A 97 -8.33 2.76 -2.05
N GLU A 98 -9.53 2.62 -2.62
CA GLU A 98 -9.70 2.29 -4.04
C GLU A 98 -9.21 3.41 -4.96
N THR A 99 -9.40 4.67 -4.56
CA THR A 99 -8.91 5.84 -5.28
C THR A 99 -7.38 5.86 -5.34
N LEU A 100 -6.72 5.61 -4.20
CA LEU A 100 -5.25 5.53 -4.15
C LEU A 100 -4.71 4.36 -4.96
N MET A 101 -5.37 3.19 -4.89
CA MET A 101 -4.99 2.03 -5.70
C MET A 101 -5.16 2.27 -7.21
N ALA A 102 -6.10 3.11 -7.63
CA ALA A 102 -6.22 3.47 -9.05
C ALA A 102 -5.06 4.36 -9.52
N ALA A 103 -4.54 5.22 -8.64
CA ALA A 103 -3.43 6.13 -8.94
C ALA A 103 -2.06 5.43 -9.06
N THR A 104 -1.93 4.17 -8.64
CA THR A 104 -0.69 3.39 -8.80
C THR A 104 -0.37 3.05 -10.26
N GLY A 105 -1.31 3.27 -11.18
CA GLY A 105 -1.10 3.19 -12.63
C GLY A 105 -0.37 4.39 -13.24
N SER A 106 0.13 5.33 -12.43
CA SER A 106 0.91 6.48 -12.90
C SER A 106 2.17 6.07 -13.67
N ARG A 107 2.57 6.90 -14.62
CA ARG A 107 3.87 6.77 -15.31
C ARG A 107 5.04 7.23 -14.43
N ASP A 108 4.74 8.08 -13.45
CA ASP A 108 5.71 8.57 -12.50
C ASP A 108 5.91 7.55 -11.39
N LYS A 109 7.16 7.11 -11.22
CA LYS A 109 7.52 6.05 -10.27
C LYS A 109 7.29 6.48 -8.83
N GLU A 110 7.58 7.74 -8.51
CA GLU A 110 7.43 8.25 -7.15
C GLU A 110 5.95 8.35 -6.77
N VAL A 111 5.11 8.84 -7.69
CA VAL A 111 3.64 8.83 -7.50
C VAL A 111 3.14 7.42 -7.21
N THR A 112 3.58 6.43 -7.98
CA THR A 112 3.18 5.03 -7.78
C THR A 112 3.59 4.50 -6.40
N VAL A 113 4.84 4.71 -6.01
CA VAL A 113 5.35 4.30 -4.68
C VAL A 113 4.55 4.97 -3.56
N LYS A 114 4.37 6.29 -3.63
CA LYS A 114 3.62 7.05 -2.61
C LYS A 114 2.16 6.63 -2.53
N CYS A 115 1.50 6.40 -3.67
CA CYS A 115 0.10 5.94 -3.68
C CYS A 115 -0.04 4.54 -3.06
N LEU A 116 0.90 3.62 -3.30
CA LEU A 116 0.92 2.32 -2.61
C LEU A 116 1.04 2.52 -1.09
N ARG A 117 2.00 3.34 -0.65
CA ARG A 117 2.23 3.65 0.77
C ARG A 117 0.96 4.17 1.44
N TYR A 118 0.38 5.19 0.83
CA TYR A 118 -0.79 5.88 1.33
C TYR A 118 -2.03 4.99 1.30
N ALA A 119 -2.17 4.08 0.33
CA ALA A 119 -3.23 3.07 0.33
C ALA A 119 -3.10 2.14 1.54
N GLY A 120 -1.88 1.75 1.91
CA GLY A 120 -1.61 1.03 3.16
C GLY A 120 -1.97 1.84 4.41
N ASP A 121 -1.72 3.14 4.40
CA ASP A 121 -2.07 4.05 5.50
C ASP A 121 -3.59 4.22 5.68
N VAL A 122 -4.41 3.94 4.66
CA VAL A 122 -5.87 3.90 4.82
C VAL A 122 -6.32 2.70 5.66
N GLU A 123 -5.53 1.62 5.76
CA GLU A 123 -5.84 0.43 6.59
C GLU A 123 -7.15 -0.29 6.17
N TYR A 124 -7.63 -0.10 4.94
CA TYR A 124 -8.82 -0.79 4.44
C TYR A 124 -8.45 -2.20 3.93
N LYS A 125 -8.93 -3.24 4.61
CA LYS A 125 -8.58 -4.65 4.30
C LYS A 125 -8.94 -5.08 2.87
N GLY A 126 -9.98 -4.50 2.27
CA GLY A 126 -10.47 -4.88 0.94
C GLY A 126 -9.49 -4.62 -0.22
N ILE A 127 -8.41 -3.84 -0.02
CA ILE A 127 -7.40 -3.60 -1.06
C ILE A 127 -6.23 -4.60 -1.05
N VAL A 128 -6.16 -5.51 -0.07
CA VAL A 128 -5.06 -6.50 0.03
C VAL A 128 -4.83 -7.26 -1.28
N PRO A 129 -5.86 -7.78 -1.99
CA PRO A 129 -5.64 -8.46 -3.28
C PRO A 129 -4.99 -7.56 -4.34
N LYS A 130 -5.30 -6.25 -4.34
CA LYS A 130 -4.71 -5.28 -5.28
C LYS A 130 -3.25 -4.97 -4.93
N LEU A 131 -2.92 -4.90 -3.64
CA LEU A 131 -1.54 -4.72 -3.17
C LEU A 131 -0.67 -5.95 -3.51
N VAL A 132 -1.21 -7.15 -3.31
CA VAL A 132 -0.53 -8.41 -3.70
C VAL A 132 -0.16 -8.43 -5.18
N GLY A 133 -1.01 -7.86 -6.05
CA GLY A 133 -0.71 -7.68 -7.47
C GLY A 133 0.58 -6.88 -7.74
N HIS A 134 1.01 -6.03 -6.80
CA HIS A 134 2.22 -5.21 -6.91
C HIS A 134 3.48 -5.87 -6.33
N PHE A 135 3.40 -7.04 -5.68
CA PHE A 135 4.59 -7.76 -5.17
C PHE A 135 5.61 -8.08 -6.28
N ARG A 136 5.11 -8.25 -7.51
CA ARG A 136 5.89 -8.54 -8.72
C ARG A 136 6.17 -7.30 -9.58
N HIS A 137 5.92 -6.09 -9.06
CA HIS A 137 6.15 -4.87 -9.82
C HIS A 137 7.62 -4.78 -10.30
N LYS A 138 7.83 -4.17 -11.48
CA LYS A 138 9.15 -4.02 -12.10
C LYS A 138 10.08 -3.13 -11.27
N GLU A 139 9.51 -2.08 -10.69
CA GLU A 139 10.22 -1.20 -9.76
C GLU A 139 10.20 -1.85 -8.38
N VAL A 140 11.40 -2.17 -7.86
CA VAL A 140 11.57 -2.87 -6.58
C VAL A 140 11.00 -2.04 -5.41
N ASP A 141 11.12 -0.71 -5.45
CA ASP A 141 10.59 0.17 -4.41
C ASP A 141 9.06 0.13 -4.33
N ALA A 142 8.37 0.02 -5.47
CA ALA A 142 6.93 -0.16 -5.49
C ALA A 142 6.51 -1.55 -4.96
N ALA A 143 7.27 -2.60 -5.31
CA ALA A 143 7.03 -3.93 -4.75
C ALA A 143 7.23 -3.96 -3.23
N ARG A 144 8.27 -3.28 -2.73
CA ARG A 144 8.55 -3.14 -1.31
C ARG A 144 7.41 -2.40 -0.61
N GLU A 145 6.97 -1.27 -1.15
CA GLU A 145 5.90 -0.50 -0.53
C GLU A 145 4.56 -1.24 -0.52
N ALA A 146 4.29 -2.07 -1.53
CA ALA A 146 3.13 -2.96 -1.51
C ALA A 146 3.20 -3.98 -0.36
N VAL A 147 4.38 -4.57 -0.10
CA VAL A 147 4.63 -5.47 1.04
C VAL A 147 4.47 -4.72 2.37
N ASP A 148 5.08 -3.55 2.51
CA ASP A 148 4.98 -2.73 3.72
C ASP A 148 3.54 -2.26 3.98
N SER A 149 2.77 -1.99 2.92
CA SER A 149 1.35 -1.63 3.01
C SER A 149 0.48 -2.79 3.49
N CYS A 150 0.75 -4.02 3.02
CA CYS A 150 0.13 -5.23 3.58
C CYS A 150 0.45 -5.40 5.07
N ALA A 151 1.67 -5.03 5.49
CA ALA A 151 2.07 -5.05 6.90
C ALA A 151 1.34 -4.03 7.78
N LYS A 152 0.95 -2.87 7.21
CA LYS A 152 0.14 -1.85 7.90
C LYS A 152 -1.31 -2.30 8.06
N ILE A 153 -1.89 -2.90 7.00
CA ILE A 153 -3.28 -3.38 7.00
C ILE A 153 -3.47 -4.57 7.95
N ARG A 154 -2.41 -5.37 8.17
CA ARG A 154 -2.41 -6.53 9.08
C ARG A 154 -3.49 -7.57 8.78
N SER A 155 -3.85 -7.76 7.51
CA SER A 155 -4.79 -8.80 7.11
C SER A 155 -4.12 -10.17 7.03
N LYS A 156 -4.77 -11.20 7.56
CA LYS A 156 -4.40 -12.62 7.36
C LYS A 156 -4.34 -12.99 5.87
N ASP A 157 -5.13 -12.31 5.03
CA ASP A 157 -5.18 -12.57 3.59
C ASP A 157 -3.86 -12.21 2.89
N SER A 158 -2.99 -11.46 3.57
CA SER A 158 -1.64 -11.15 3.10
C SER A 158 -0.63 -12.25 3.40
N ILE A 159 -0.88 -13.15 4.36
CA ILE A 159 0.13 -14.12 4.85
C ILE A 159 0.52 -15.13 3.77
N ASP A 160 -0.47 -15.78 3.12
CA ASP A 160 -0.20 -16.73 2.03
C ASP A 160 0.58 -16.08 0.87
N PRO A 161 0.17 -14.89 0.34
CA PRO A 161 0.96 -14.16 -0.65
C PRO A 161 2.38 -13.80 -0.21
N LEU A 162 2.58 -13.38 1.05
CA LEU A 162 3.88 -13.02 1.59
C LEU A 162 4.80 -14.24 1.69
N LEU A 163 4.30 -15.37 2.19
CA LEU A 163 5.05 -16.63 2.23
C LEU A 163 5.41 -17.11 0.81
N LYS A 164 4.48 -16.99 -0.14
CA LYS A 164 4.76 -17.31 -1.55
C LYS A 164 5.87 -16.42 -2.13
N LEU A 165 5.83 -15.12 -1.85
CA LEU A 165 6.88 -14.19 -2.27
C LEU A 165 8.22 -14.58 -1.62
N TRP A 166 8.25 -14.93 -0.33
CA TRP A 166 9.47 -15.34 0.35
C TRP A 166 10.07 -16.62 -0.26
N ILE A 167 9.24 -17.63 -0.60
CA ILE A 167 9.68 -18.84 -1.31
C ILE A 167 10.38 -18.48 -2.64
N GLU A 168 9.81 -17.55 -3.39
CA GLU A 168 10.38 -17.13 -4.68
C GLU A 168 11.71 -16.40 -4.50
N LEU A 169 11.82 -15.52 -3.51
CA LEU A 169 13.04 -14.77 -3.21
C LEU A 169 14.15 -15.69 -2.67
N ASP A 170 13.80 -16.67 -1.83
CA ASP A 170 14.75 -17.65 -1.29
C ASP A 170 15.36 -18.52 -2.40
N GLY A 171 14.55 -18.86 -3.41
CA GLY A 171 14.99 -19.60 -4.60
C GLY A 171 15.97 -18.85 -5.51
N ILE A 172 16.15 -17.53 -5.35
CA ILE A 172 17.14 -16.75 -6.10
C ILE A 172 18.54 -17.11 -5.56
N LYS A 173 19.36 -17.74 -6.40
CA LYS A 173 20.72 -18.17 -6.07
C LYS A 173 21.72 -17.05 -6.33
N GLU A 174 22.60 -16.82 -5.38
CA GLU A 174 23.84 -16.06 -5.59
C GLU A 174 24.82 -16.97 -6.32
N ASP A 175 25.20 -16.63 -7.55
CA ASP A 175 26.32 -17.33 -8.17
C ASP A 175 27.59 -16.94 -7.42
N LYS A 176 28.18 -17.93 -6.74
CA LYS A 176 29.49 -17.81 -6.08
C LYS A 176 30.63 -17.78 -7.10
N SER A 177 30.50 -17.02 -8.18
CA SER A 177 31.53 -16.89 -9.21
C SER A 177 32.18 -15.51 -9.17
N ASN A 178 32.70 -15.09 -8.00
CA ASN A 178 33.86 -14.19 -7.97
C ASN A 178 34.60 -14.11 -6.61
N SER A 179 34.70 -15.21 -5.87
CA SER A 179 35.61 -15.30 -4.71
C SER A 179 36.71 -16.31 -5.04
N GLY A 180 37.88 -15.80 -5.44
CA GLY A 180 39.00 -16.59 -5.95
C GLY A 180 39.57 -17.62 -4.96
N GLY A 181 40.22 -18.64 -5.53
CA GLY A 181 41.01 -19.63 -4.81
C GLY A 181 41.34 -20.81 -5.72
N GLY A 182 42.59 -20.88 -6.19
CA GLY A 182 43.06 -21.89 -7.13
C GLY A 182 43.00 -23.33 -6.59
N GLY A 183 42.95 -24.27 -7.53
CA GLY A 183 43.05 -25.70 -7.28
C GLY A 183 42.77 -26.47 -8.56
N GLY A 184 43.79 -27.17 -9.08
CA GLY A 184 43.77 -27.80 -10.40
C GLY A 184 42.79 -28.97 -10.57
N GLY A 185 42.55 -29.30 -11.84
CA GLY A 185 41.76 -30.45 -12.28
C GLY A 185 41.41 -30.29 -13.76
N LEU A 186 42.38 -30.47 -14.67
CA LEU A 186 42.47 -31.65 -15.54
C LEU A 186 41.15 -32.06 -16.22
N GLY A 187 41.10 -31.80 -17.53
CA GLY A 187 40.54 -32.73 -18.52
C GLY A 187 39.05 -32.62 -18.81
N GLY A 188 38.71 -31.87 -19.86
CA GLY A 188 37.34 -31.83 -20.39
C GLY A 188 37.26 -31.20 -21.77
N LEU A 189 37.93 -31.81 -22.76
CA LEU A 189 37.63 -31.56 -24.18
C LEU A 189 36.18 -31.96 -24.46
N GLY A 190 35.32 -30.99 -24.80
CA GLY A 190 34.00 -31.31 -25.32
C GLY A 190 33.05 -30.13 -25.41
N GLY A 191 32.81 -29.66 -26.63
CA GLY A 191 31.60 -28.91 -26.96
C GLY A 191 31.85 -27.44 -27.30
N GLY A 192 31.84 -27.15 -28.59
CA GLY A 192 31.80 -25.78 -29.10
C GLY A 192 30.56 -25.05 -28.62
N GLY A 193 30.76 -23.79 -28.26
CA GLY A 193 29.70 -22.93 -27.76
C GLY A 193 30.22 -21.53 -27.50
N ILE A 194 30.31 -20.75 -28.57
CA ILE A 194 30.09 -19.29 -28.59
C ILE A 194 30.66 -18.55 -27.37
N THR A 195 31.91 -18.11 -27.50
CA THR A 195 32.39 -16.88 -26.86
C THR A 195 31.65 -15.70 -27.49
N GLY A 196 30.52 -15.32 -26.91
CA GLY A 196 29.76 -14.17 -27.38
C GLY A 196 28.44 -14.03 -26.65
N THR A 197 28.47 -13.33 -25.50
CA THR A 197 27.43 -12.44 -24.93
C THR A 197 27.63 -12.33 -23.40
N GLY A 198 28.73 -11.72 -22.97
CA GLY A 198 28.77 -11.11 -21.64
C GLY A 198 27.91 -9.86 -21.68
N GLY A 199 26.76 -9.84 -20.98
CA GLY A 199 25.99 -8.60 -20.83
C GLY A 199 24.50 -8.77 -20.47
N VAL A 200 23.84 -9.86 -20.88
CA VAL A 200 22.38 -10.01 -20.64
C VAL A 200 22.08 -10.85 -19.39
N GLY A 201 22.95 -11.80 -19.03
CA GLY A 201 22.78 -12.65 -17.84
C GLY A 201 23.14 -11.97 -16.52
N GLN A 202 24.18 -11.13 -16.51
CA GLN A 202 24.66 -10.45 -15.30
C GLN A 202 23.68 -9.37 -14.81
N SER A 203 23.12 -8.56 -15.72
CA SER A 203 22.17 -7.50 -15.34
C SER A 203 20.88 -8.07 -14.76
N TYR A 204 20.34 -9.15 -15.33
CA TYR A 204 19.16 -9.82 -14.80
C TYR A 204 19.43 -10.45 -13.42
N GLN A 205 20.59 -11.07 -13.23
CA GLN A 205 20.95 -11.66 -11.95
C GLN A 205 21.15 -10.60 -10.87
N GLU A 206 21.83 -9.50 -11.18
CA GLU A 206 21.99 -8.35 -10.27
C GLU A 206 20.63 -7.76 -9.88
N GLU A 207 19.69 -7.61 -10.82
CA GLU A 207 18.33 -7.16 -10.54
C GLU A 207 17.58 -8.11 -9.60
N GLN A 208 17.69 -9.43 -9.82
CA GLN A 208 17.06 -10.44 -8.96
C GLN A 208 17.68 -10.47 -7.57
N LEU A 209 19.00 -10.34 -7.46
CA LEU A 209 19.69 -10.25 -6.17
C LEU A 209 19.34 -8.97 -5.42
N LYS A 210 19.23 -7.84 -6.12
CA LYS A 210 18.73 -6.58 -5.56
C LYS A 210 17.29 -6.72 -5.08
N ARG A 211 16.44 -7.41 -5.85
CA ARG A 211 15.06 -7.70 -5.46
C ARG A 211 15.02 -8.56 -4.19
N LYS A 212 15.82 -9.63 -4.14
CA LYS A 212 15.97 -10.50 -2.95
C LYS A 212 16.39 -9.68 -1.73
N SER A 213 17.49 -8.95 -1.81
CA SER A 213 18.03 -8.18 -0.68
C SER A 213 17.09 -7.08 -0.19
N THR A 214 16.25 -6.53 -1.07
CA THR A 214 15.29 -5.48 -0.72
C THR A 214 13.98 -6.05 -0.16
N LEU A 215 13.43 -7.10 -0.77
CA LEU A 215 12.10 -7.60 -0.44
C LEU A 215 12.09 -8.63 0.68
N THR A 216 13.12 -9.46 0.84
CA THR A 216 13.17 -10.46 1.92
C THR A 216 12.99 -9.83 3.31
N PRO A 217 13.77 -8.81 3.72
CA PRO A 217 13.57 -8.19 5.03
C PRO A 217 12.22 -7.48 5.17
N ALA A 218 11.66 -6.96 4.06
CA ALA A 218 10.33 -6.36 4.06
C ALA A 218 9.24 -7.42 4.30
N VAL A 219 9.37 -8.61 3.69
CA VAL A 219 8.45 -9.72 3.86
C VAL A 219 8.53 -10.29 5.27
N GLU A 220 9.73 -10.50 5.81
CA GLU A 220 9.94 -10.94 7.19
C GLU A 220 9.32 -9.94 8.19
N SER A 221 9.60 -8.65 8.01
CA SER A 221 9.01 -7.57 8.81
C SER A 221 7.49 -7.53 8.71
N ALA A 222 6.94 -7.74 7.50
CA ALA A 222 5.50 -7.79 7.28
C ALA A 222 4.85 -8.97 8.00
N LEU A 223 5.40 -10.17 7.84
CA LEU A 223 4.93 -11.37 8.52
C LEU A 223 4.98 -11.19 10.04
N ARG A 224 6.06 -10.63 10.58
CA ARG A 224 6.18 -10.33 12.01
C ARG A 224 5.12 -9.34 12.48
N LYS A 225 4.86 -8.26 11.73
CA LYS A 225 3.82 -7.27 12.08
C LYS A 225 2.41 -7.84 12.02
N ILE A 226 2.14 -8.76 11.11
CA ILE A 226 0.82 -9.39 10.95
C ILE A 226 0.62 -10.46 12.03
N THR A 227 1.60 -11.33 12.24
CA THR A 227 1.47 -12.54 13.07
C THR A 227 1.87 -12.32 14.53
N GLY A 228 2.69 -11.31 14.81
CA GLY A 228 3.33 -11.12 16.11
C GLY A 228 4.54 -12.03 16.35
N GLU A 229 4.85 -12.93 15.42
CA GLU A 229 5.88 -13.95 15.56
C GLU A 229 7.19 -13.54 14.88
N ASP A 230 8.31 -13.99 15.45
CA ASP A 230 9.63 -13.82 14.85
C ASP A 230 10.11 -15.16 14.29
N PHE A 231 10.14 -15.27 12.96
CA PHE A 231 10.49 -16.50 12.28
C PHE A 231 11.98 -16.54 11.95
N LYS A 232 12.67 -17.57 12.45
CA LYS A 232 14.09 -17.80 12.14
C LYS A 232 14.36 -17.96 10.64
N ASP A 233 13.46 -18.63 9.93
CA ASP A 233 13.58 -18.93 8.51
C ASP A 233 12.21 -19.16 7.86
N LEU A 234 12.22 -19.26 6.53
CA LEU A 234 11.05 -19.53 5.70
C LEU A 234 10.32 -20.83 6.09
N ARG A 235 11.05 -21.86 6.53
CA ARG A 235 10.46 -23.14 6.91
C ARG A 235 9.66 -22.99 8.19
N ALA A 236 10.22 -22.33 9.20
CA ALA A 236 9.54 -22.02 10.45
C ALA A 236 8.26 -21.20 10.21
N ALA A 237 8.32 -20.18 9.34
CA ALA A 237 7.16 -19.38 8.98
C ALA A 237 6.04 -20.20 8.32
N ASN A 238 6.39 -21.06 7.36
CA ASN A 238 5.42 -21.94 6.70
C ASN A 238 4.82 -22.98 7.64
N ASP A 239 5.63 -23.62 8.48
CA ASP A 239 5.17 -24.63 9.44
C ASP A 239 4.25 -24.01 10.50
N TRP A 240 4.58 -22.81 10.98
CA TRP A 240 3.70 -22.06 11.87
C TRP A 240 2.37 -21.71 11.18
N TRP A 241 2.41 -21.19 9.96
CA TRP A 241 1.19 -20.80 9.26
C TRP A 241 0.27 -21.99 8.97
N ARG A 242 0.83 -23.13 8.56
CA ARG A 242 0.06 -24.38 8.37
C ARG A 242 -0.69 -24.81 9.62
N LYS A 243 -0.09 -24.65 10.80
CA LYS A 243 -0.71 -25.01 12.08
C LYS A 243 -1.77 -24.00 12.54
N ASN A 244 -1.54 -22.71 12.28
CA ASN A 244 -2.36 -21.63 12.83
C ASN A 244 -3.41 -21.07 11.85
N LYS A 245 -3.33 -21.36 10.55
CA LYS A 245 -4.20 -20.78 9.51
C LYS A 245 -5.69 -20.90 9.80
N GLY A 246 -6.13 -22.03 10.35
CA GLY A 246 -7.55 -22.28 10.66
C GLY A 246 -8.08 -21.46 11.84
N THR A 247 -7.21 -21.04 12.75
CA THR A 247 -7.57 -20.35 14.00
C THR A 247 -7.10 -18.90 14.05
N PHE A 248 -6.23 -18.49 13.12
CA PHE A 248 -5.67 -17.15 13.07
C PHE A 248 -6.74 -16.11 12.75
N LYS A 249 -6.77 -15.05 13.54
CA LYS A 249 -7.63 -13.89 13.38
C LYS A 249 -6.76 -12.68 13.11
N ASP A 250 -7.26 -11.77 12.28
CA ASP A 250 -6.57 -10.50 12.06
C ASP A 250 -6.39 -9.77 13.41
N PRO A 251 -5.21 -9.17 13.65
CA PRO A 251 -5.03 -8.23 14.74
C PRO A 251 -6.06 -7.09 14.66
N GLU A 252 -6.45 -6.57 15.81
CA GLU A 252 -7.29 -5.36 15.92
C GLU A 252 -6.55 -4.09 15.49
#